data_AF-A0A368NE20-F1
#
_entry.id   AF-A0A368NE20-F1
#
_cell.length_a   1.000
_cell.length_b   1.000
_cell.length_c   1.000
_cell.angle_alpha   90.00
_cell.angle_beta   90.00
_cell.angle_gamma   90.00
#
_symmetry.space_group_name_H-M   'P 1'
#
loop_
_entity.id
_entity.type
_entity.pdbx_description
1 polymer ?
#
loop_
_entity_poly.entity_id
_entity_poly.type
_entity_poly.pdbx_seq_one_letter_code
_entity_poly.pdbx_strand_id
1 'polypeptide(L)'
;MAASRSDRFLGVRAAVGLTLLTGTLSMVTGIVHMGSPTGRPLVPFVPPVARATAGFTGTLTGFLLLGSALGLRRGLRAAWYSTLCLLVVSAGQGLVQASETSIPLVVLSVVALPAVALNRRRFDRSVDISATQLAALLALAGSQVYITTGAYALREEFGGIATLVDAVYFAVVTSSTVGYGDITPRTAVARLFGISALVVGTASFAIALGVLLTPAIEARLVKALGKMTQSELDLLDDHVLVLGYGDLTEAIIQELNDKAPFLVVVPDGDVAQRLSERGVDTLTGDTSDEATLQRVHVAEARAVVAATNDDAADALAILTVRHLAPDAHVVAAATHRENVDKLRRAGADTVISPASIGGHLLVESALGGRDVDTEAVADRLLDGS
;
A
#
# COMPACT_ATOMS: atom_id res chain seq x y z
N MET A 1 27.55 7.25 15.72
CA MET A 1 27.21 5.81 15.80
C MET A 1 26.00 5.54 14.91
N ALA A 2 26.22 5.03 13.71
CA ALA A 2 25.14 4.67 12.80
C ALA A 2 24.61 3.29 13.20
N ALA A 3 23.37 3.23 13.71
CA ALA A 3 22.70 1.96 13.97
C ALA A 3 22.64 1.12 12.68
N SER A 4 22.88 -0.18 12.80
CA SER A 4 22.91 -1.12 11.67
C SER A 4 21.58 -1.08 10.89
N ARG A 5 21.59 -1.48 9.61
CA ARG A 5 20.37 -1.50 8.77
C ARG A 5 19.30 -2.47 9.34
N SER A 6 19.71 -3.50 10.07
CA SER A 6 18.84 -4.48 10.76
C SER A 6 18.15 -3.90 12.00
N ASP A 7 18.86 -3.17 12.87
CA ASP A 7 18.26 -2.52 14.06
C ASP A 7 17.16 -1.53 13.69
N ARG A 8 17.32 -0.88 12.52
CA ARG A 8 16.35 0.09 11.97
C ARG A 8 15.08 -0.57 11.43
N PHE A 9 15.17 -1.80 10.91
CA PHE A 9 14.01 -2.55 10.40
C PHE A 9 13.22 -3.21 11.52
N LEU A 10 13.93 -3.65 12.57
CA LEU A 10 13.36 -4.19 13.80
C LEU A 10 12.49 -3.15 14.53
N GLY A 11 12.94 -1.88 14.61
CA GLY A 11 12.19 -0.81 15.29
C GLY A 11 10.81 -0.53 14.69
N VAL A 12 10.69 -0.48 13.36
CA VAL A 12 9.40 -0.22 12.70
C VAL A 12 8.46 -1.41 12.81
N ARG A 13 8.97 -2.64 12.61
CA ARG A 13 8.18 -3.87 12.79
C ARG A 13 7.69 -4.00 14.24
N ALA A 14 8.52 -3.65 15.22
CA ALA A 14 8.15 -3.63 16.62
C ALA A 14 7.06 -2.58 16.91
N ALA A 15 7.20 -1.35 16.40
CA ALA A 15 6.19 -0.29 16.60
C ALA A 15 4.82 -0.68 16.00
N VAL A 16 4.81 -1.23 14.78
CA VAL A 16 3.59 -1.76 14.15
C VAL A 16 3.02 -2.94 14.93
N GLY A 17 3.86 -3.90 15.32
CA GLY A 17 3.44 -5.09 16.06
C GLY A 17 2.84 -4.76 17.43
N LEU A 18 3.48 -3.86 18.17
CA LEU A 18 2.96 -3.35 19.44
C LEU A 18 1.63 -2.64 19.25
N THR A 19 1.49 -1.80 18.21
CA THR A 19 0.23 -1.10 17.93
C THR A 19 -0.89 -2.08 17.58
N LEU A 20 -0.61 -3.14 16.81
CA LEU A 20 -1.58 -4.19 16.50
C LEU A 20 -2.00 -4.93 17.76
N LEU A 21 -1.04 -5.35 18.59
CA LEU A 21 -1.33 -6.02 19.86
C LEU A 21 -2.18 -5.12 20.79
N THR A 22 -1.85 -3.83 20.89
CA THR A 22 -2.63 -2.86 21.69
C THR A 22 -4.03 -2.68 21.12
N GLY A 23 -4.17 -2.58 19.79
CA GLY A 23 -5.47 -2.47 19.13
C GLY A 23 -6.35 -3.69 19.37
N THR A 24 -5.81 -4.89 19.19
CA THR A 24 -6.52 -6.15 19.46
C THR A 24 -6.91 -6.27 20.92
N LEU A 25 -5.99 -5.97 21.83
CA LEU A 25 -6.27 -6.04 23.26
C LEU A 25 -7.32 -5.00 23.66
N SER A 26 -7.22 -3.75 23.22
CA SER A 26 -8.22 -2.70 23.47
C SER A 26 -9.60 -3.11 22.96
N MET A 27 -9.66 -3.74 21.78
CA MET A 27 -10.90 -4.26 21.21
C MET A 27 -11.50 -5.36 22.08
N VAL A 28 -10.71 -6.37 22.46
CA VAL A 28 -11.16 -7.48 23.30
C VAL A 28 -11.57 -7.00 24.69
N THR A 29 -10.75 -6.19 25.36
CA THR A 29 -11.05 -5.62 26.68
C THR A 29 -12.30 -4.74 26.62
N GLY A 30 -12.49 -3.97 25.54
CA GLY A 30 -13.70 -3.18 25.33
C GLY A 30 -14.97 -4.03 25.19
N ILE A 31 -14.90 -5.11 24.40
CA ILE A 31 -16.02 -6.05 24.19
C ILE A 31 -16.38 -6.77 25.49
N VAL A 32 -15.39 -7.27 26.23
CA VAL A 32 -15.60 -8.03 27.47
C VAL A 32 -16.31 -7.18 28.54
N HIS A 33 -16.06 -5.88 28.58
CA HIS A 33 -16.68 -4.97 29.53
C HIS A 33 -17.81 -4.13 28.94
N MET A 34 -18.31 -4.49 27.76
CA MET A 34 -19.43 -3.78 27.13
C MET A 34 -20.70 -4.00 27.95
N GLY A 35 -21.23 -2.93 28.56
CA GLY A 35 -22.44 -2.99 29.38
C GLY A 35 -22.23 -3.41 30.84
N SER A 36 -21.01 -3.75 31.26
CA SER A 36 -20.68 -4.06 32.66
C SER A 36 -19.85 -2.93 33.27
N PRO A 37 -20.35 -2.19 34.27
CA PRO A 37 -19.53 -1.22 34.98
C PRO A 37 -18.46 -1.97 35.79
N THR A 38 -17.26 -2.12 35.24
CA THR A 38 -16.15 -2.71 35.99
C THR A 38 -15.72 -1.80 37.13
N GLY A 39 -15.47 -2.42 38.28
CA GLY A 39 -15.11 -1.74 39.51
C GLY A 39 -13.75 -2.16 40.06
N ARG A 40 -12.93 -1.16 40.39
CA ARG A 40 -12.19 -1.01 41.65
C ARG A 40 -12.03 0.49 41.96
N PRO A 41 -11.90 0.91 43.24
CA PRO A 41 -12.10 2.29 43.71
C PRO A 41 -10.87 3.19 43.48
N LEU A 42 -10.48 3.35 42.23
CA LEU A 42 -9.62 4.45 41.78
C LEU A 42 -10.47 5.15 40.71
N VAL A 43 -11.35 6.10 41.01
CA VAL A 43 -11.08 7.37 41.67
C VAL A 43 -12.47 8.04 41.79
N PRO A 44 -12.86 8.68 42.92
CA PRO A 44 -14.13 9.42 43.06
C PRO A 44 -14.31 10.59 42.06
N PHE A 45 -13.33 10.84 41.20
CA PHE A 45 -13.24 11.93 40.23
C PHE A 45 -13.56 11.48 38.79
N VAL A 46 -13.89 10.20 38.52
CA VAL A 46 -14.27 9.76 37.16
C VAL A 46 -15.79 9.91 36.95
N PRO A 47 -16.24 10.71 35.97
CA PRO A 47 -17.66 10.90 35.69
C PRO A 47 -18.39 9.58 35.42
N PRO A 48 -19.64 9.40 35.89
CA PRO A 48 -20.43 8.19 35.62
C PRO A 48 -20.55 7.86 34.13
N VAL A 49 -20.67 8.89 33.28
CA VAL A 49 -20.74 8.76 31.82
C VAL A 49 -19.46 8.14 31.24
N ALA A 50 -18.30 8.52 31.75
CA ALA A 50 -17.01 7.98 31.29
C ALA A 50 -16.87 6.50 31.65
N ARG A 51 -17.36 6.09 32.82
CA ARG A 51 -17.37 4.67 33.23
C ARG A 51 -18.33 3.83 32.39
N ALA A 52 -19.52 4.35 32.12
CA ALA A 52 -20.54 3.66 31.33
C ALA A 52 -20.14 3.47 29.85
N THR A 53 -19.34 4.39 29.31
CA THR A 53 -18.92 4.37 27.89
C THR A 53 -17.53 3.79 27.67
N ALA A 54 -16.76 3.49 28.73
CA ALA A 54 -15.38 3.03 28.63
C ALA A 54 -15.23 1.71 27.84
N GLY A 55 -16.15 0.74 28.01
CA GLY A 55 -16.12 -0.51 27.25
C GLY A 55 -16.38 -0.30 25.76
N PHE A 56 -17.43 0.46 25.42
CA PHE A 56 -17.78 0.81 24.04
C PHE A 56 -16.67 1.60 23.36
N THR A 57 -16.24 2.70 23.99
CA THR A 57 -15.20 3.56 23.44
C THR A 57 -13.85 2.85 23.36
N GLY A 58 -13.53 1.92 24.29
CA GLY A 58 -12.32 1.09 24.22
C GLY A 58 -12.33 0.14 23.02
N THR A 59 -13.51 -0.40 22.69
CA THR A 59 -13.70 -1.23 21.48
C THR A 59 -13.45 -0.41 20.22
N LEU A 60 -14.05 0.77 20.13
CA LEU A 60 -13.88 1.70 19.01
C LEU A 60 -12.41 2.14 18.86
N THR A 61 -11.75 2.54 19.95
CA THR A 61 -10.32 2.87 19.97
C THR A 61 -9.47 1.70 19.47
N GLY A 62 -9.83 0.46 19.83
CA GLY A 62 -9.16 -0.75 19.36
C GLY A 62 -9.23 -0.92 17.83
N PHE A 63 -10.42 -0.80 17.25
CA PHE A 63 -10.58 -0.82 15.78
C PHE A 63 -9.79 0.29 15.08
N LEU A 64 -9.82 1.51 15.63
CA LEU A 64 -9.06 2.64 15.10
C LEU A 64 -7.55 2.40 15.19
N LEU A 65 -7.05 1.81 16.28
CA LEU A 65 -5.63 1.42 16.42
C LEU A 65 -5.22 0.37 15.40
N LEU A 66 -6.06 -0.62 15.12
CA LEU A 66 -5.79 -1.63 14.09
C LEU A 66 -5.68 -0.99 12.70
N GLY A 67 -6.62 -0.11 12.33
CA GLY A 67 -6.55 0.65 11.09
C GLY A 67 -5.32 1.56 11.01
N SER A 68 -4.98 2.22 12.13
CA SER A 68 -3.80 3.07 12.26
C SER A 68 -2.50 2.26 12.12
N ALA A 69 -2.43 1.04 12.65
CA ALA A 69 -1.29 0.16 12.50
C ALA A 69 -1.06 -0.28 11.04
N LEU A 70 -2.14 -0.51 10.27
CA LEU A 70 -2.03 -0.74 8.82
C LEU A 70 -1.50 0.50 8.10
N GLY A 71 -1.89 1.70 8.54
CA GLY A 71 -1.34 2.96 8.04
C GLY A 71 0.15 3.13 8.37
N LEU A 72 0.58 2.74 9.57
CA LEU A 72 1.99 2.73 9.96
C LEU A 72 2.83 1.78 9.09
N ARG A 73 2.30 0.60 8.72
CA ARG A 73 2.97 -0.31 7.77
C ARG A 73 3.26 0.34 6.42
N ARG A 74 2.43 1.30 6.02
CA ARG A 74 2.56 2.08 4.77
C ARG A 74 3.40 3.36 4.93
N GLY A 75 3.95 3.63 6.11
CA GLY A 75 4.78 4.82 6.36
C GLY A 75 4.00 6.14 6.47
N LEU A 76 2.68 6.11 6.70
CA LEU A 76 1.85 7.31 6.64
C LEU A 76 2.03 8.23 7.87
N ARG A 77 2.27 9.52 7.64
CA ARG A 77 2.31 10.58 8.67
C ARG A 77 1.02 10.68 9.46
N ALA A 78 -0.12 10.66 8.77
CA ALA A 78 -1.44 10.73 9.39
C ALA A 78 -1.65 9.56 10.37
N ALA A 79 -1.23 8.35 9.97
CA ALA A 79 -1.30 7.16 10.82
C ALA A 79 -0.41 7.25 12.06
N TRP A 80 0.74 7.93 11.96
CA TRP A 80 1.60 8.19 13.11
C TRP A 80 0.93 9.10 14.14
N TYR A 81 0.36 10.23 13.71
CA TYR A 81 -0.36 11.13 14.60
C TYR A 81 -1.59 10.45 15.23
N SER A 82 -2.40 9.73 14.43
CA SER A 82 -3.55 9.02 14.96
C SER A 82 -3.14 7.93 15.94
N THR A 83 -2.08 7.17 15.67
CA THR A 83 -1.60 6.14 16.59
C THR A 83 -1.18 6.73 17.93
N LEU A 84 -0.39 7.81 17.93
CA LEU A 84 0.02 8.45 19.19
C LEU A 84 -1.17 8.94 20.01
N CYS A 85 -2.13 9.59 19.37
CA CYS A 85 -3.35 10.04 20.03
C CYS A 85 -4.15 8.86 20.60
N LEU A 86 -4.39 7.83 19.79
CA LEU A 86 -5.19 6.66 20.18
C LEU A 86 -4.53 5.82 21.26
N LEU A 87 -3.20 5.72 21.30
CA LEU A 87 -2.48 5.03 22.38
C LEU A 87 -2.65 5.73 23.73
N VAL A 88 -2.64 7.08 23.74
CA VAL A 88 -2.93 7.86 24.96
C VAL A 88 -4.37 7.63 25.42
N VAL A 89 -5.32 7.67 24.47
CA VAL A 89 -6.73 7.40 24.77
C VAL A 89 -6.92 5.99 25.30
N SER A 90 -6.28 4.98 24.68
CA SER A 90 -6.37 3.57 25.10
C SER A 90 -5.78 3.35 26.50
N ALA A 91 -4.64 3.96 26.81
CA ALA A 91 -4.06 3.93 28.16
C ALA A 91 -5.00 4.56 29.20
N GLY A 92 -5.60 5.72 28.87
CA GLY A 92 -6.59 6.37 29.73
C GLY A 92 -7.83 5.51 29.97
N GLN A 93 -8.36 4.88 28.92
CA GLN A 93 -9.49 3.96 29.01
C GLN A 93 -9.16 2.73 29.87
N GLY A 94 -7.97 2.16 29.72
CA GLY A 94 -7.50 1.04 30.55
C GLY A 94 -7.41 1.39 32.03
N LEU A 95 -6.95 2.61 32.36
CA LEU A 95 -6.94 3.14 33.72
C LEU A 95 -8.35 3.35 34.29
N VAL A 96 -9.27 3.86 33.47
CA VAL A 96 -10.68 4.08 33.87
C VAL A 96 -11.42 2.77 34.14
N GLN A 97 -11.14 1.70 33.37
CA GLN A 97 -11.79 0.40 33.57
C GLN A 97 -11.30 -0.34 34.81
N ALA A 98 -10.05 -0.07 35.26
CA ALA A 98 -9.43 -0.60 36.49
C ALA A 98 -9.68 -2.11 36.74
N SER A 99 -9.65 -2.93 35.69
CA SER A 99 -9.86 -4.38 35.76
C SER A 99 -8.55 -5.15 35.57
N GLU A 100 -8.49 -6.40 36.02
CA GLU A 100 -7.29 -7.24 35.86
C GLU A 100 -6.91 -7.43 34.38
N THR A 101 -7.90 -7.39 33.49
CA THR A 101 -7.76 -7.49 32.04
C THR A 101 -7.39 -6.16 31.37
N SER A 102 -7.47 -5.01 32.07
CA SER A 102 -7.08 -3.69 31.54
C SER A 102 -5.63 -3.29 31.87
N ILE A 103 -5.00 -3.92 32.87
CA ILE A 103 -3.59 -3.66 33.22
C ILE A 103 -2.63 -3.94 32.05
N PRO A 104 -2.73 -5.11 31.35
CA PRO A 104 -1.85 -5.37 30.20
C PRO A 104 -2.07 -4.37 29.07
N LEU A 105 -3.29 -3.84 28.91
CA LEU A 105 -3.60 -2.82 27.90
C LEU A 105 -2.89 -1.50 28.18
N VAL A 106 -2.89 -1.04 29.43
CA VAL A 106 -2.19 0.18 29.83
C VAL A 106 -0.69 0.01 29.63
N VAL A 107 -0.12 -1.10 30.09
CA VAL A 107 1.32 -1.39 29.94
C VAL A 107 1.71 -1.37 28.46
N LEU A 108 0.96 -2.09 27.62
CA LEU A 108 1.25 -2.19 26.21
C LEU A 108 1.09 -0.84 25.48
N SER A 109 0.09 -0.04 25.86
CA SER A 109 -0.09 1.32 25.33
C SER A 109 1.08 2.23 25.68
N VAL A 110 1.54 2.18 26.94
CA VAL A 110 2.68 2.97 27.44
C VAL A 110 3.99 2.52 26.79
N VAL A 111 4.18 1.23 26.52
CA VAL A 111 5.36 0.69 25.83
C VAL A 111 5.33 1.01 24.33
N ALA A 112 4.16 0.98 23.69
CA ALA A 112 3.98 1.29 22.28
C ALA A 112 4.24 2.77 21.96
N LEU A 113 3.90 3.70 22.87
CA LEU A 113 4.09 5.14 22.70
C LEU A 113 5.54 5.54 22.33
N PRO A 114 6.59 5.21 23.12
CA PRO A 114 7.96 5.54 22.76
C PRO A 114 8.43 4.77 21.53
N ALA A 115 7.98 3.53 21.32
CA ALA A 115 8.32 2.77 20.11
C ALA A 115 7.83 3.46 18.83
N VAL A 116 6.61 4.00 18.84
CA VAL A 116 6.05 4.76 17.71
C VAL A 116 6.68 6.16 17.62
N ALA A 117 6.87 6.86 18.74
CA ALA A 117 7.40 8.22 18.78
C ALA A 117 8.87 8.33 18.33
N LEU A 118 9.73 7.39 18.77
CA LEU A 118 11.15 7.38 18.41
C LEU A 118 11.37 7.13 16.90
N ASN A 119 10.43 6.42 16.26
CA ASN A 119 10.46 6.12 14.84
C ASN A 119 9.81 7.20 13.94
N ARG A 120 9.54 8.42 14.45
CA ARG A 120 8.86 9.51 13.72
C ARG A 120 9.40 9.78 12.30
N ARG A 121 10.71 9.65 12.10
CA ARG A 121 11.37 9.94 10.81
C ARG A 121 11.06 8.93 9.72
N ARG A 122 10.45 7.79 10.06
CA ARG A 122 10.09 6.71 9.14
C ARG A 122 8.63 6.77 8.67
N PHE A 123 7.83 7.61 9.30
CA PHE A 123 6.43 7.80 8.95
C PHE A 123 6.28 9.17 8.31
N ASP A 124 6.96 9.39 7.18
CA ASP A 124 7.08 10.68 6.52
C ASP A 124 6.23 10.81 5.24
N ARG A 125 5.55 9.74 4.83
CA ARG A 125 4.65 9.76 3.67
C ARG A 125 3.38 10.56 3.98
N SER A 126 3.06 11.57 3.18
CA SER A 126 1.78 12.27 3.26
C SER A 126 0.65 11.42 2.69
N VAL A 127 -0.57 11.68 3.15
CA VAL A 127 -1.77 11.25 2.44
C VAL A 127 -2.21 12.46 1.62
N ASP A 128 -2.12 12.36 0.30
CA ASP A 128 -2.58 13.41 -0.58
C ASP A 128 -4.08 13.22 -0.79
N ILE A 129 -4.87 14.06 -0.13
CA ILE A 129 -6.33 14.06 -0.26
C ILE A 129 -6.66 14.97 -1.43
N SER A 130 -7.36 14.44 -2.44
CA SER A 130 -7.79 15.25 -3.57
C SER A 130 -8.78 16.33 -3.13
N ALA A 131 -8.86 17.44 -3.87
CA ALA A 131 -9.85 18.48 -3.60
C ALA A 131 -11.29 17.92 -3.59
N THR A 132 -11.57 16.91 -4.43
CA THR A 132 -12.86 16.21 -4.47
C THR A 132 -13.11 15.36 -3.23
N GLN A 133 -12.11 14.66 -2.70
CA GLN A 133 -12.20 13.91 -1.45
C GLN A 133 -12.44 14.85 -0.26
N LEU A 134 -11.71 15.97 -0.20
CA LEU A 134 -11.91 16.97 0.85
C LEU A 134 -13.31 17.57 0.77
N ALA A 135 -13.77 17.96 -0.43
CA ALA A 135 -15.11 18.50 -0.64
C ALA A 135 -16.20 17.49 -0.25
N ALA A 136 -16.05 16.21 -0.60
CA ALA A 136 -16.99 15.15 -0.25
C ALA A 136 -17.06 14.92 1.27
N LEU A 137 -15.91 14.90 1.96
CA LEU A 137 -15.84 14.79 3.41
C LEU A 137 -16.47 16.00 4.11
N LEU A 138 -16.22 17.22 3.62
CA LEU A 138 -16.83 18.44 4.14
C LEU A 138 -18.33 18.47 3.90
N ALA A 139 -18.79 18.02 2.73
CA ALA A 139 -20.22 17.91 2.42
C ALA A 139 -20.92 16.90 3.33
N LEU A 140 -20.29 15.75 3.60
CA LEU A 140 -20.80 14.76 4.55
C LEU A 140 -20.82 15.30 5.98
N ALA A 141 -19.74 15.95 6.44
CA ALA A 141 -19.70 16.54 7.77
C ALA A 141 -20.76 17.64 7.93
N GLY A 142 -20.91 18.51 6.91
CA GLY A 142 -21.93 19.54 6.86
C GLY A 142 -23.35 18.98 6.87
N SER A 143 -23.61 17.89 6.14
CA SER A 143 -24.91 17.22 6.17
C SER A 143 -25.21 16.63 7.55
N GLN A 144 -24.24 15.99 8.20
CA GLN A 144 -24.42 15.45 9.56
C GLN A 144 -24.73 16.56 10.56
N VAL A 145 -24.04 17.70 10.48
CA VAL A 145 -24.31 18.86 11.35
C VAL A 145 -25.71 19.43 11.08
N TYR A 146 -26.11 19.60 9.82
CA TYR A 146 -27.44 20.05 9.44
C TYR A 146 -28.54 19.13 9.99
N ILE A 147 -28.41 17.82 9.77
CA ILE A 147 -29.42 16.85 10.18
C ILE A 147 -29.48 16.75 11.71
N THR A 148 -28.33 16.68 12.38
CA THR A 148 -28.27 16.61 13.85
C THR A 148 -28.89 17.86 14.48
N THR A 149 -28.51 19.05 14.00
CA THR A 149 -29.00 20.32 14.55
C THR A 149 -30.50 20.48 14.30
N GLY A 150 -30.97 20.16 13.08
CA GLY A 150 -32.39 20.23 12.72
C GLY A 150 -33.24 19.23 13.51
N ALA A 151 -32.77 17.98 13.65
CA ALA A 151 -33.47 16.96 14.42
C ALA A 151 -33.53 17.29 15.92
N TYR A 152 -32.45 17.85 16.48
CA TYR A 152 -32.43 18.29 17.88
C TYR A 152 -33.28 19.54 18.13
N ALA A 153 -33.31 20.48 17.17
CA ALA A 153 -34.16 21.66 17.24
C ALA A 153 -35.66 21.31 17.15
N LEU A 154 -36.01 20.34 16.30
CA LEU A 154 -37.37 19.84 16.13
C LEU A 154 -37.70 18.66 17.05
N ARG A 155 -36.92 18.41 18.11
CA ARG A 155 -37.02 17.18 18.93
C ARG A 155 -38.42 16.89 19.47
N GLU A 156 -39.20 17.93 19.80
CA GLU A 156 -40.56 17.79 20.32
C GLU A 156 -41.55 17.30 19.24
N GLU A 157 -41.20 17.50 17.98
CA GLU A 157 -41.97 17.07 16.81
C GLU A 157 -41.58 15.67 16.33
N PHE A 158 -40.54 15.08 16.92
CA PHE A 158 -40.08 13.72 16.66
C PHE A 158 -40.47 12.77 17.80
N GLY A 159 -40.73 11.50 17.47
CA GLY A 159 -40.76 10.44 18.47
C GLY A 159 -39.35 9.91 18.69
N GLY A 160 -38.85 9.96 19.92
CA GLY A 160 -37.60 9.29 20.31
C GLY A 160 -36.33 10.16 20.36
N ILE A 161 -36.43 11.48 20.19
CA ILE A 161 -35.28 12.39 20.34
C ILE A 161 -35.39 13.13 21.68
N ALA A 162 -34.59 12.72 22.69
CA ALA A 162 -34.51 13.42 23.97
C ALA A 162 -33.15 14.13 24.14
N THR A 163 -32.09 13.56 23.60
CA THR A 163 -30.72 13.99 23.76
C THR A 163 -30.08 14.36 22.42
N LEU A 164 -28.94 15.06 22.47
CA LEU A 164 -28.14 15.33 21.28
C LEU A 164 -27.64 14.02 20.64
N VAL A 165 -27.41 13.00 21.46
CA VAL A 165 -26.96 11.67 20.98
C VAL A 165 -28.05 11.03 20.12
N ASP A 166 -29.32 11.13 20.50
CA ASP A 166 -30.45 10.61 19.70
C ASP A 166 -30.56 11.31 18.35
N ALA A 167 -30.28 12.63 18.31
CA ALA A 167 -30.27 13.40 17.08
C ALA A 167 -29.09 13.03 16.16
N VAL A 168 -27.90 12.81 16.72
CA VAL A 168 -26.74 12.29 15.96
C VAL A 168 -27.03 10.89 15.43
N TYR A 169 -27.62 10.04 16.27
CA TYR A 169 -28.02 8.68 15.88
C TYR A 169 -29.01 8.71 14.71
N PHE A 170 -30.05 9.54 14.78
CA PHE A 170 -30.98 9.77 13.67
C PHE A 170 -30.23 10.22 12.40
N ALA A 171 -29.34 11.21 12.50
CA ALA A 171 -28.58 11.72 11.36
C ALA A 171 -27.76 10.63 10.65
N VAL A 172 -27.04 9.80 11.41
CA VAL A 172 -26.21 8.73 10.87
C VAL A 172 -27.08 7.62 10.27
N VAL A 173 -28.13 7.17 10.97
CA VAL A 173 -29.02 6.09 10.52
C VAL A 173 -29.79 6.47 9.25
N THR A 174 -30.25 7.72 9.15
CA THR A 174 -30.93 8.22 7.95
C THR A 174 -29.96 8.39 6.79
N SER A 175 -28.78 9.00 7.02
CA SER A 175 -27.82 9.26 5.93
C SER A 175 -27.18 7.98 5.37
N SER A 176 -27.00 6.96 6.21
CA SER A 176 -26.48 5.65 5.81
C SER A 176 -27.53 4.74 5.15
N THR A 177 -28.78 5.21 5.00
CA THR A 177 -29.91 4.46 4.43
C THR A 177 -30.31 3.20 5.20
N VAL A 178 -29.87 3.07 6.47
CA VAL A 178 -30.27 1.94 7.34
C VAL A 178 -31.72 2.07 7.76
N GLY A 179 -32.11 3.24 8.30
CA GLY A 179 -33.51 3.57 8.60
C GLY A 179 -34.21 2.59 9.55
N TYR A 180 -33.67 2.35 10.76
CA TYR A 180 -34.28 1.44 11.74
C TYR A 180 -35.76 1.73 12.08
N GLY A 181 -36.20 2.98 11.90
CA GLY A 181 -37.60 3.39 12.06
C GLY A 181 -38.04 3.60 13.52
N ASP A 182 -37.10 3.58 14.45
CA ASP A 182 -37.29 3.85 15.87
C ASP A 182 -37.47 5.35 16.18
N ILE A 183 -36.81 6.23 15.41
CA ILE A 183 -37.01 7.68 15.45
C ILE A 183 -37.76 8.15 14.20
N THR A 184 -38.94 8.73 14.39
CA THR A 184 -39.82 9.15 13.27
C THR A 184 -40.48 10.52 13.51
N PRO A 185 -40.67 11.31 12.44
CA PRO A 185 -41.34 12.61 12.52
C PRO A 185 -42.86 12.45 12.75
N ARG A 186 -43.42 13.22 13.67
CA ARG A 186 -44.85 13.16 14.04
C ARG A 186 -45.69 14.29 13.44
N THR A 187 -45.07 15.41 13.11
CA THR A 187 -45.75 16.60 12.55
C THR A 187 -45.46 16.75 11.05
N ALA A 188 -46.20 17.64 10.37
CA ALA A 188 -45.93 17.98 8.97
C ALA A 188 -44.56 18.66 8.77
N VAL A 189 -44.16 19.54 9.69
CA VAL A 189 -42.88 20.26 9.62
C VAL A 189 -41.71 19.28 9.81
N ALA A 190 -41.77 18.40 10.81
CA ALA A 190 -40.77 17.35 11.01
C ALA A 190 -40.68 16.38 9.83
N ARG A 191 -41.80 16.09 9.15
CA ARG A 191 -41.80 15.27 7.92
C ARG A 191 -41.10 15.97 6.76
N LEU A 192 -41.38 17.26 6.53
CA LEU A 192 -40.68 18.03 5.49
C LEU A 192 -39.18 18.10 5.75
N PHE A 193 -38.78 18.30 7.01
CA PHE A 193 -37.39 18.22 7.41
C PHE A 193 -36.82 16.79 7.23
N GLY A 194 -37.56 15.75 7.56
CA GLY A 194 -37.14 14.36 7.33
C GLY A 194 -36.89 14.07 5.85
N ILE A 195 -37.72 14.61 4.95
CA ILE A 195 -37.51 14.52 3.49
C ILE A 195 -36.23 15.24 3.08
N SER A 196 -35.98 16.47 3.56
CA SER A 196 -34.75 17.19 3.23
C SER A 196 -33.51 16.48 3.80
N ALA A 197 -33.58 15.97 5.03
CA ALA A 197 -32.53 15.19 5.67
C ALA A 197 -32.23 13.91 4.90
N LEU A 198 -33.25 13.22 4.38
CA LEU A 198 -33.08 12.03 3.55
C LEU A 198 -32.33 12.37 2.26
N VAL A 199 -32.73 13.42 1.53
CA VAL A 199 -32.06 13.79 0.27
C VAL A 199 -30.62 14.24 0.51
N VAL A 200 -30.41 15.17 1.44
CA VAL A 200 -29.08 15.75 1.71
C VAL A 200 -28.15 14.71 2.35
N GLY A 201 -28.64 13.95 3.33
CA GLY A 201 -27.89 12.92 4.04
C GLY A 201 -27.48 11.79 3.11
N THR A 202 -28.44 11.19 2.39
CA THR A 202 -28.17 10.07 1.49
C THR A 202 -27.24 10.46 0.35
N ALA A 203 -27.46 11.62 -0.28
CA ALA A 203 -26.61 12.08 -1.38
C ALA A 203 -25.16 12.33 -0.92
N SER A 204 -24.99 13.06 0.19
CA SER A 204 -23.65 13.33 0.73
C SER A 204 -22.92 12.06 1.17
N PHE A 205 -23.62 11.10 1.77
CA PHE A 205 -23.06 9.80 2.17
C PHE A 205 -22.64 8.97 0.95
N ALA A 206 -23.49 8.87 -0.08
CA ALA A 206 -23.18 8.15 -1.31
C ALA A 206 -21.98 8.76 -2.06
N ILE A 207 -21.93 10.10 -2.16
CA ILE A 207 -20.80 10.81 -2.79
C ILE A 207 -19.51 10.56 -2.00
N ALA A 208 -19.53 10.71 -0.68
CA ALA A 208 -18.36 10.46 0.16
C ALA A 208 -17.86 9.02 0.02
N LEU A 209 -18.77 8.04 0.04
CA LEU A 209 -18.41 6.63 -0.11
C LEU A 209 -17.77 6.35 -1.48
N GLY A 210 -18.37 6.84 -2.57
CA GLY A 210 -17.83 6.68 -3.92
C GLY A 210 -16.44 7.30 -4.06
N VAL A 211 -16.29 8.56 -3.69
CA VAL A 211 -15.02 9.31 -3.83
C VAL A 211 -13.89 8.72 -2.96
N LEU A 212 -14.23 8.13 -1.81
CA LEU A 212 -13.24 7.48 -0.94
C LEU A 212 -12.86 6.06 -1.41
N LEU A 213 -13.80 5.30 -1.97
CA LEU A 213 -13.56 3.90 -2.37
C LEU A 213 -13.02 3.74 -3.80
N THR A 214 -13.43 4.59 -4.74
CA THR A 214 -13.06 4.48 -6.16
C THR A 214 -11.54 4.37 -6.37
N PRO A 215 -10.68 5.22 -5.77
CA PRO A 215 -9.22 5.11 -5.98
C PRO A 215 -8.64 3.77 -5.52
N ALA A 216 -9.18 3.19 -4.45
CA ALA A 216 -8.74 1.89 -3.95
C ALA A 216 -9.20 0.73 -4.85
N ILE A 217 -10.37 0.86 -5.48
CA ILE A 217 -10.88 -0.11 -6.44
C ILE A 217 -10.07 -0.02 -7.74
N GLU A 218 -9.84 1.18 -8.26
CA GLU A 218 -9.02 1.43 -9.45
C GLU A 218 -7.60 0.89 -9.27
N ALA A 219 -6.94 1.17 -8.14
CA ALA A 219 -5.61 0.64 -7.86
C ALA A 219 -5.55 -0.89 -7.87
N ARG A 220 -6.61 -1.56 -7.37
CA ARG A 220 -6.69 -3.03 -7.42
C ARG A 220 -6.92 -3.56 -8.83
N LEU A 221 -7.73 -2.87 -9.64
CA LEU A 221 -7.96 -3.23 -11.03
C LEU A 221 -6.69 -3.04 -11.87
N VAL A 222 -5.98 -1.92 -11.72
CA VAL A 222 -4.71 -1.64 -12.40
C VAL A 222 -3.66 -2.70 -12.03
N LYS A 223 -3.55 -3.05 -10.74
CA LYS A 223 -2.66 -4.12 -10.29
C LYS A 223 -3.05 -5.49 -10.84
N ALA A 224 -4.34 -5.80 -10.92
CA ALA A 224 -4.83 -7.04 -11.53
C ALA A 224 -4.58 -7.09 -13.06
N LEU A 225 -4.46 -5.93 -13.71
CA LEU A 225 -4.14 -5.80 -15.13
C LEU A 225 -2.63 -5.77 -15.42
N GLY A 226 -1.76 -6.08 -14.44
CA GLY A 226 -0.31 -6.19 -14.64
C GLY A 226 0.42 -4.86 -14.88
N LYS A 227 -0.22 -3.73 -14.56
CA LYS A 227 0.39 -2.40 -14.68
C LYS A 227 0.92 -1.97 -13.32
N MET A 228 2.25 -1.82 -13.19
CA MET A 228 2.84 -1.18 -12.02
C MET A 228 2.24 0.21 -11.82
N THR A 229 1.97 0.56 -10.57
CA THR A 229 1.45 1.88 -10.22
C THR A 229 2.56 2.94 -10.32
N GLN A 230 2.19 4.18 -10.60
CA GLN A 230 3.16 5.27 -10.74
C GLN A 230 4.02 5.45 -9.47
N SER A 231 3.43 5.24 -8.29
CA SER A 231 4.16 5.30 -7.02
C SER A 231 5.14 4.14 -6.78
N GLU A 232 4.97 3.00 -7.46
CA GLU A 232 5.96 1.91 -7.41
C GLU A 232 7.14 2.21 -8.35
N LEU A 233 6.88 2.86 -9.49
CA LEU A 233 7.92 3.33 -10.41
C LEU A 233 8.80 4.43 -9.79
N ASP A 234 8.20 5.36 -9.04
CA ASP A 234 8.91 6.45 -8.34
C ASP A 234 9.88 5.97 -7.25
N LEU A 235 9.86 4.68 -6.89
CA LEU A 235 10.71 4.07 -5.86
C LEU A 235 11.82 3.19 -6.47
N LEU A 236 11.92 3.13 -7.80
CA LEU A 236 12.92 2.34 -8.50
C LEU A 236 14.27 3.07 -8.49
N ASP A 237 15.20 2.58 -7.67
CA ASP A 237 16.60 2.97 -7.65
C ASP A 237 17.47 1.69 -7.60
N ASP A 238 18.61 1.67 -8.30
CA ASP A 238 19.58 0.54 -8.28
C ASP A 238 18.95 -0.82 -8.71
N HIS A 239 18.09 -0.77 -9.74
CA HIS A 239 17.46 -1.94 -10.37
C HIS A 239 18.11 -2.30 -11.71
N VAL A 240 17.90 -3.54 -12.15
CA VAL A 240 18.20 -3.97 -13.53
C VAL A 240 16.96 -3.75 -14.38
N LEU A 241 17.12 -3.07 -15.51
CA LEU A 241 16.05 -2.88 -16.48
C LEU A 241 16.17 -3.91 -17.59
N VAL A 242 15.15 -4.73 -17.79
CA VAL A 242 15.09 -5.72 -18.86
C VAL A 242 14.13 -5.21 -19.94
N LEU A 243 14.65 -4.97 -21.14
CA LEU A 243 13.90 -4.43 -22.26
C LEU A 243 13.42 -5.55 -23.17
N GLY A 244 12.10 -5.69 -23.23
CA GLY A 244 11.41 -6.69 -24.02
C GLY A 244 11.32 -8.04 -23.32
N TYR A 245 10.79 -9.02 -24.05
CA TYR A 245 10.66 -10.40 -23.59
C TYR A 245 10.81 -11.36 -24.77
N GLY A 246 11.62 -12.39 -24.58
CA GLY A 246 11.90 -13.45 -25.55
C GLY A 246 12.47 -14.68 -24.84
N ASP A 247 12.99 -15.63 -25.63
CA ASP A 247 13.42 -16.93 -25.10
C ASP A 247 14.60 -16.78 -24.13
N LEU A 248 15.57 -15.92 -24.47
CA LEU A 248 16.70 -15.65 -23.59
C LEU A 248 16.32 -14.78 -22.40
N THR A 249 15.40 -13.83 -22.61
CA THR A 249 14.94 -12.95 -21.54
C THR A 249 14.23 -13.71 -20.43
N GLU A 250 13.48 -14.76 -20.76
CA GLU A 250 12.84 -15.64 -19.78
C GLU A 250 13.87 -16.30 -18.85
N ALA A 251 14.97 -16.82 -19.40
CA ALA A 251 16.06 -17.37 -18.60
C ALA A 251 16.75 -16.28 -17.74
N ILE A 252 16.95 -15.08 -18.30
CA ILE A 252 17.53 -13.95 -17.56
C ILE A 252 16.63 -13.55 -16.37
N ILE A 253 15.31 -13.50 -16.56
CA ILE A 253 14.35 -13.19 -15.49
C ILE A 253 14.43 -14.24 -14.37
N GLN A 254 14.53 -15.52 -14.72
CA GLN A 254 14.68 -16.60 -13.74
C GLN A 254 15.99 -16.48 -12.95
N GLU A 255 17.09 -16.11 -13.61
CA GLU A 255 18.39 -15.91 -12.95
C GLU A 255 18.46 -14.64 -12.10
N LEU A 256 17.73 -13.58 -12.50
CA LEU A 256 17.67 -12.34 -11.74
C LEU A 256 16.84 -12.48 -10.47
N ASN A 257 15.87 -13.41 -10.45
CA ASN A 257 15.12 -13.72 -9.24
C ASN A 257 16.09 -14.01 -8.10
N ASP A 258 15.87 -13.35 -6.96
CA ASP A 258 16.68 -13.42 -5.73
C ASP A 258 18.08 -12.78 -5.79
N LYS A 259 18.63 -12.44 -6.97
CA LYS A 259 19.97 -11.81 -7.10
C LYS A 259 19.92 -10.29 -7.08
N ALA A 260 18.89 -9.69 -7.66
CA ALA A 260 18.81 -8.25 -7.90
C ALA A 260 17.36 -7.77 -8.02
N PRO A 261 17.03 -6.54 -7.57
CA PRO A 261 15.80 -5.88 -7.99
C PRO A 261 15.83 -5.66 -9.50
N PHE A 262 14.75 -5.98 -10.21
CA PHE A 262 14.64 -5.78 -11.65
C PHE A 262 13.22 -5.43 -12.09
N LEU A 263 13.11 -4.80 -13.25
CA LEU A 263 11.86 -4.43 -13.91
C LEU A 263 11.90 -4.88 -15.37
N VAL A 264 10.83 -5.50 -15.86
CA VAL A 264 10.71 -5.90 -17.27
C VAL A 264 9.76 -4.94 -18.01
N VAL A 265 10.22 -4.34 -19.10
CA VAL A 265 9.39 -3.48 -19.97
C VAL A 265 9.01 -4.27 -21.21
N VAL A 266 7.70 -4.44 -21.45
CA VAL A 266 7.21 -5.16 -22.63
C VAL A 266 6.12 -4.36 -23.35
N PRO A 267 6.07 -4.35 -24.69
CA PRO A 267 5.01 -3.66 -25.43
C PRO A 267 3.66 -4.39 -25.33
N ASP A 268 3.68 -5.71 -25.19
CA ASP A 268 2.48 -6.56 -25.14
C ASP A 268 1.92 -6.66 -23.71
N GLY A 269 0.65 -6.26 -23.55
CA GLY A 269 -0.06 -6.32 -22.27
C GLY A 269 -0.33 -7.75 -21.79
N ASP A 270 -0.50 -8.72 -22.70
CA ASP A 270 -0.75 -10.12 -22.33
C ASP A 270 0.54 -10.75 -21.79
N VAL A 271 1.70 -10.38 -22.34
CA VAL A 271 3.01 -10.78 -21.82
C VAL A 271 3.25 -10.17 -20.43
N ALA A 272 2.97 -8.87 -20.26
CA ALA A 272 3.09 -8.19 -18.97
C ALA A 272 2.23 -8.87 -17.90
N GLN A 273 0.99 -9.21 -18.23
CA GLN A 273 0.09 -9.90 -17.31
C GLN A 273 0.64 -11.27 -16.89
N ARG A 274 1.09 -12.09 -17.84
CA ARG A 274 1.66 -13.43 -17.53
C ARG A 274 2.89 -13.35 -16.62
N LEU A 275 3.73 -12.34 -16.80
CA LEU A 275 4.89 -12.10 -15.95
C LEU A 275 4.48 -11.61 -14.55
N SER A 276 3.55 -10.66 -14.48
CA SER A 276 2.98 -10.18 -13.21
C SER A 276 2.32 -11.28 -12.39
N GLU A 277 1.61 -12.23 -13.02
CA GLU A 277 1.01 -13.40 -12.35
C GLU A 277 2.06 -14.31 -11.70
N ARG A 278 3.30 -14.27 -12.19
CA ARG A 278 4.46 -14.98 -11.64
C ARG A 278 5.23 -14.17 -10.60
N GLY A 279 4.76 -12.97 -10.27
CA GLY A 279 5.39 -12.07 -9.30
C GLY A 279 6.55 -11.26 -9.87
N VAL A 280 6.67 -11.17 -11.19
CA VAL A 280 7.68 -10.33 -11.85
C VAL A 280 7.15 -8.92 -12.04
N ASP A 281 7.89 -7.91 -11.58
CA ASP A 281 7.54 -6.52 -11.78
C ASP A 281 7.65 -6.15 -13.27
N THR A 282 6.54 -5.67 -13.84
CA THR A 282 6.43 -5.36 -15.28
C THR A 282 5.82 -4.00 -15.58
N LEU A 283 6.31 -3.37 -16.65
CA LEU A 283 5.69 -2.19 -17.25
C LEU A 283 5.29 -2.46 -18.70
N THR A 284 4.03 -2.17 -19.04
CA THR A 284 3.60 -2.15 -20.45
C THR A 284 4.01 -0.84 -21.12
N GLY A 285 4.82 -0.92 -22.17
CA GLY A 285 5.28 0.22 -22.94
C GLY A 285 6.25 -0.19 -24.06
N ASP A 286 6.42 0.69 -25.04
CA ASP A 286 7.38 0.47 -26.12
C ASP A 286 8.81 0.70 -25.60
N THR A 287 9.68 -0.28 -25.77
CA THR A 287 11.07 -0.23 -25.31
C THR A 287 11.94 0.77 -26.07
N SER A 288 11.46 1.25 -27.21
CA SER A 288 12.12 2.28 -28.01
C SER A 288 11.66 3.70 -27.72
N ASP A 289 10.57 3.87 -26.97
CA ASP A 289 9.97 5.17 -26.68
C ASP A 289 10.66 5.85 -25.49
N GLU A 290 11.07 7.10 -25.69
CA GLU A 290 11.73 7.90 -24.66
C GLU A 290 10.85 8.10 -23.43
N ALA A 291 9.55 8.33 -23.62
CA ALA A 291 8.63 8.57 -22.52
C ALA A 291 8.47 7.31 -21.64
N THR A 292 8.53 6.13 -22.24
CA THR A 292 8.51 4.86 -21.52
C THR A 292 9.81 4.65 -20.72
N LEU A 293 10.97 4.90 -21.33
CA LEU A 293 12.26 4.74 -20.65
C LEU A 293 12.50 5.77 -19.54
N GLN A 294 12.00 6.99 -19.69
CA GLN A 294 12.02 8.00 -18.62
C GLN A 294 11.15 7.59 -17.42
N ARG A 295 9.97 7.01 -17.67
CA ARG A 295 9.06 6.53 -16.60
C ARG A 295 9.63 5.41 -15.74
N VAL A 296 10.63 4.68 -16.25
CA VAL A 296 11.30 3.58 -15.54
C VAL A 296 12.66 3.96 -14.96
N HIS A 297 12.98 5.26 -14.94
CA HIS A 297 14.22 5.78 -14.36
C HIS A 297 15.46 5.10 -14.98
N VAL A 298 15.51 5.06 -16.33
CA VAL A 298 16.60 4.38 -17.06
C VAL A 298 17.99 4.93 -16.74
N ALA A 299 18.10 6.22 -16.36
CA ALA A 299 19.36 6.85 -16.00
C ALA A 299 19.88 6.41 -14.63
N GLU A 300 18.97 6.01 -13.73
CA GLU A 300 19.26 5.53 -12.38
C GLU A 300 19.38 4.00 -12.30
N ALA A 301 19.09 3.29 -13.39
CA ALA A 301 19.21 1.84 -13.46
C ALA A 301 20.68 1.39 -13.31
N ARG A 302 20.91 0.33 -12.53
CA ARG A 302 22.24 -0.28 -12.37
C ARG A 302 22.79 -0.83 -13.69
N ALA A 303 21.90 -1.45 -14.47
CA ALA A 303 22.22 -1.99 -15.78
C ALA A 303 20.94 -2.12 -16.62
N VAL A 304 21.11 -2.10 -17.93
CA VAL A 304 20.04 -2.33 -18.90
C VAL A 304 20.38 -3.57 -19.72
N VAL A 305 19.40 -4.47 -19.88
CA VAL A 305 19.54 -5.72 -20.62
C VAL A 305 18.58 -5.71 -21.81
N ALA A 306 19.11 -5.87 -23.02
CA ALA A 306 18.33 -6.01 -24.26
C ALA A 306 18.68 -7.34 -24.93
N ALA A 307 17.75 -8.29 -24.87
CA ALA A 307 18.04 -9.69 -25.17
C ALA A 307 16.81 -10.41 -25.72
N THR A 308 16.11 -9.78 -26.65
CA THR A 308 14.92 -10.33 -27.26
C THR A 308 15.27 -11.16 -28.50
N ASN A 309 14.24 -11.72 -29.14
CA ASN A 309 14.39 -12.46 -30.39
C ASN A 309 14.54 -11.53 -31.62
N ASP A 310 14.46 -10.20 -31.44
CA ASP A 310 14.56 -9.19 -32.49
C ASP A 310 15.72 -8.22 -32.22
N ASP A 311 16.90 -8.54 -32.75
CA ASP A 311 18.10 -7.71 -32.61
C ASP A 311 17.93 -6.28 -33.16
N ALA A 312 17.00 -6.05 -34.10
CA ALA A 312 16.74 -4.73 -34.64
C ALA A 312 15.95 -3.87 -33.64
N ALA A 313 14.94 -4.46 -33.01
CA ALA A 313 14.22 -3.83 -31.91
C ALA A 313 15.14 -3.54 -30.71
N ASP A 314 15.99 -4.51 -30.36
CA ASP A 314 16.99 -4.34 -29.30
C ASP A 314 17.96 -3.19 -29.62
N ALA A 315 18.49 -3.13 -30.86
CA ALA A 315 19.35 -2.03 -31.28
C ALA A 315 18.66 -0.67 -31.15
N LEU A 316 17.37 -0.58 -31.48
CA LEU A 316 16.61 0.66 -31.42
C LEU A 316 16.35 1.08 -29.96
N ALA A 317 16.01 0.13 -29.09
CA ALA A 317 15.91 0.36 -27.65
C ALA A 317 17.25 0.83 -27.05
N ILE A 318 18.35 0.19 -27.42
CA ILE A 318 19.71 0.56 -26.97
C ILE A 318 20.08 1.99 -27.40
N LEU A 319 19.73 2.39 -28.63
CA LEU A 319 19.94 3.76 -29.10
C LEU A 319 19.18 4.78 -28.24
N THR A 320 17.91 4.50 -27.93
CA THR A 320 17.10 5.38 -27.06
C THR A 320 17.67 5.43 -25.64
N VAL A 321 18.09 4.29 -25.08
CA VAL A 321 18.78 4.23 -23.78
C VAL A 321 20.03 5.09 -23.80
N ARG A 322 20.89 4.96 -24.83
CA ARG A 322 22.15 5.73 -24.90
C ARG A 322 21.91 7.23 -25.13
N HIS A 323 20.78 7.60 -25.75
CA HIS A 323 20.38 9.01 -25.87
C HIS A 323 19.99 9.61 -24.52
N LEU A 324 19.19 8.88 -23.72
CA LEU A 324 18.67 9.36 -22.43
C LEU A 324 19.64 9.20 -21.27
N ALA A 325 20.41 8.11 -21.26
CA ALA A 325 21.35 7.73 -20.21
C ALA A 325 22.71 7.37 -20.83
N PRO A 326 23.53 8.37 -21.19
CA PRO A 326 24.80 8.17 -21.89
C PRO A 326 25.81 7.30 -21.14
N ASP A 327 25.69 7.19 -19.82
CA ASP A 327 26.59 6.44 -18.94
C ASP A 327 26.00 5.11 -18.45
N ALA A 328 24.78 4.76 -18.86
CA ALA A 328 24.16 3.50 -18.46
C ALA A 328 24.98 2.29 -18.95
N HIS A 329 25.10 1.27 -18.10
CA HIS A 329 25.73 0.01 -18.48
C HIS A 329 24.73 -0.87 -19.23
N VAL A 330 24.95 -1.05 -20.53
CA VAL A 330 24.04 -1.76 -21.43
C VAL A 330 24.64 -3.09 -21.85
N VAL A 331 23.96 -4.17 -21.50
CA VAL A 331 24.29 -5.54 -21.91
C VAL A 331 23.26 -6.00 -22.93
N ALA A 332 23.73 -6.49 -24.07
CA ALA A 332 22.85 -7.03 -25.11
C ALA A 332 23.19 -8.48 -25.45
N ALA A 333 22.18 -9.23 -25.88
CA ALA A 333 22.37 -10.53 -26.48
C ALA A 333 22.06 -10.45 -27.98
N ALA A 334 22.98 -10.94 -28.81
CA ALA A 334 22.77 -11.07 -30.23
C ALA A 334 22.17 -12.44 -30.55
N THR A 335 20.91 -12.45 -30.95
CA THR A 335 20.23 -13.65 -31.47
C THR A 335 20.91 -14.11 -32.76
N HIS A 336 21.25 -13.17 -33.64
CA HIS A 336 22.00 -13.44 -34.86
C HIS A 336 23.44 -12.94 -34.74
N ARG A 337 24.40 -13.82 -35.02
CA ARG A 337 25.84 -13.54 -34.95
C ARG A 337 26.24 -12.29 -35.74
N GLU A 338 25.66 -12.07 -36.91
CA GLU A 338 25.94 -10.94 -37.79
C GLU A 338 25.53 -9.58 -37.21
N ASN A 339 24.71 -9.57 -36.16
CA ASN A 339 24.22 -8.35 -35.51
C ASN A 339 25.07 -7.92 -34.30
N VAL A 340 26.06 -8.72 -33.88
CA VAL A 340 26.94 -8.39 -32.74
C VAL A 340 27.56 -7.01 -32.88
N ASP A 341 28.15 -6.70 -34.03
CA ASP A 341 28.79 -5.40 -34.27
C ASP A 341 27.77 -4.26 -34.44
N LYS A 342 26.53 -4.57 -34.81
CA LYS A 342 25.46 -3.57 -34.93
C LYS A 342 24.98 -3.16 -33.54
N LEU A 343 24.78 -4.12 -32.64
CA LEU A 343 24.40 -3.87 -31.24
C LEU A 343 25.49 -3.10 -30.48
N ARG A 344 26.78 -3.45 -30.68
CA ARG A 344 27.89 -2.65 -30.12
C ARG A 344 27.88 -1.21 -30.64
N ARG A 345 27.66 -1.02 -31.94
CA ARG A 345 27.59 0.31 -32.56
C ARG A 345 26.35 1.11 -32.13
N ALA A 346 25.25 0.44 -31.80
CA ALA A 346 24.06 1.07 -31.23
C ALA A 346 24.35 1.63 -29.82
N GLY A 347 25.37 1.11 -29.13
CA GLY A 347 25.81 1.59 -27.83
C GLY A 347 25.80 0.54 -26.74
N ALA A 348 25.67 -0.75 -27.04
CA ALA A 348 25.84 -1.80 -26.04
C ALA A 348 27.30 -1.91 -25.59
N ASP A 349 27.54 -1.90 -24.28
CA ASP A 349 28.88 -2.05 -23.69
C ASP A 349 29.39 -3.49 -23.83
N THR A 350 28.49 -4.44 -23.59
CA THR A 350 28.75 -5.88 -23.74
C THR A 350 27.72 -6.49 -24.67
N VAL A 351 28.19 -7.27 -25.65
CA VAL A 351 27.32 -8.05 -26.53
C VAL A 351 27.76 -9.51 -26.52
N ILE A 352 26.82 -10.40 -26.16
CA ILE A 352 27.03 -11.85 -26.09
C ILE A 352 26.21 -12.51 -27.20
N SER A 353 26.75 -13.51 -27.89
CA SER A 353 25.99 -14.34 -28.84
C SER A 353 25.85 -15.75 -28.29
N PRO A 354 24.74 -16.09 -27.60
CA PRO A 354 24.55 -17.40 -26.99
C PRO A 354 24.64 -18.53 -28.01
N ALA A 355 24.06 -18.36 -29.21
CA ALA A 355 24.13 -19.36 -30.27
C ALA A 355 25.57 -19.66 -30.72
N SER A 356 26.43 -18.63 -30.78
CA SER A 356 27.84 -18.81 -31.14
C SER A 356 28.61 -19.55 -30.05
N ILE A 357 28.36 -19.22 -28.77
CA ILE A 357 29.00 -19.87 -27.62
C ILE A 357 28.52 -21.33 -27.52
N GLY A 358 27.20 -21.56 -27.53
CA GLY A 358 26.62 -22.89 -27.48
C GLY A 358 27.08 -23.77 -28.64
N GLY A 359 27.13 -23.22 -29.86
CA GLY A 359 27.67 -23.94 -31.02
C GLY A 359 29.13 -24.35 -30.86
N HIS A 360 29.98 -23.48 -30.29
CA HIS A 360 31.37 -23.80 -30.02
C HIS A 360 31.51 -24.94 -28.99
N LEU A 361 30.79 -24.83 -27.87
CA LEU A 361 30.78 -25.85 -26.81
C LEU A 361 30.30 -27.21 -27.33
N LEU A 362 29.24 -27.23 -28.16
CA LEU A 362 28.74 -28.47 -28.77
C LEU A 362 29.76 -29.14 -29.69
N VAL A 363 30.50 -28.36 -30.48
CA VAL A 363 31.54 -28.90 -31.37
C VAL A 363 32.71 -29.45 -30.56
N GLU A 364 33.14 -28.74 -29.52
CA GLU A 364 34.23 -29.19 -28.64
C GLU A 364 33.87 -30.50 -27.93
N SER A 365 32.65 -30.59 -27.40
CA SER A 365 32.13 -31.83 -26.80
C SER A 365 32.04 -32.97 -27.81
N ALA A 366 31.57 -32.71 -29.04
CA ALA A 366 31.45 -33.72 -30.08
C ALA A 366 32.82 -34.26 -30.55
N LEU A 367 33.86 -33.43 -30.50
CA LEU A 367 35.23 -33.81 -30.88
C LEU A 367 36.01 -34.50 -29.73
N GLY A 368 35.41 -34.63 -28.55
CA GLY A 368 36.06 -35.22 -27.38
C GLY A 368 37.26 -34.39 -26.91
N GLY A 369 37.11 -33.05 -26.92
CA GLY A 369 38.15 -32.09 -26.53
C GLY A 369 38.86 -32.51 -25.24
N ARG A 370 40.19 -32.63 -25.30
CA ARG A 370 41.03 -33.12 -24.19
C ARG A 370 41.52 -32.02 -23.23
N ASP A 371 41.24 -30.74 -23.56
CA ASP A 371 41.85 -29.59 -22.88
C ASP A 371 40.85 -28.73 -22.09
N VAL A 372 39.53 -28.86 -22.31
CA VAL A 372 38.49 -28.19 -21.52
C VAL A 372 37.38 -29.19 -21.24
N ASP A 373 37.10 -29.43 -19.96
CA ASP A 373 35.92 -30.19 -19.54
C ASP A 373 34.69 -29.31 -19.76
N THR A 374 34.12 -29.39 -20.97
CA THR A 374 32.99 -28.57 -21.43
C THR A 374 31.76 -28.77 -20.54
N GLU A 375 31.57 -29.98 -20.01
CA GLU A 375 30.50 -30.31 -19.08
C GLU A 375 30.75 -29.59 -17.75
N ALA A 376 31.97 -29.63 -17.20
CA ALA A 376 32.32 -28.86 -16.00
C ALA A 376 32.30 -27.33 -16.18
N VAL A 377 32.41 -26.81 -17.42
CA VAL A 377 32.20 -25.38 -17.71
C VAL A 377 30.71 -25.06 -17.74
N ALA A 378 29.89 -25.90 -18.38
CA ALA A 378 28.43 -25.76 -18.39
C ALA A 378 27.88 -25.85 -16.96
N ASP A 379 28.28 -26.85 -16.18
CA ASP A 379 27.89 -27.03 -14.79
C ASP A 379 28.32 -25.82 -13.95
N ARG A 380 29.52 -25.27 -14.11
CA ARG A 380 29.92 -24.05 -13.40
C ARG A 380 29.09 -22.82 -13.76
N LEU A 381 28.58 -22.74 -14.98
CA LEU A 381 27.71 -21.65 -15.42
C LEU A 381 26.27 -21.82 -14.91
N LEU A 382 25.83 -23.06 -14.64
CA LEU A 382 24.47 -23.40 -14.21
C LEU A 382 24.34 -23.57 -12.67
N ASP A 383 25.35 -24.12 -12.01
CA ASP A 383 25.39 -24.41 -10.56
C ASP A 383 25.93 -23.25 -9.71
N GLY A 384 26.36 -22.15 -10.33
CA GLY A 384 26.62 -20.88 -9.65
C GLY A 384 25.35 -20.12 -9.26
N SER A 385 24.19 -20.79 -9.32
CA SER A 385 22.83 -20.29 -9.07
C SER A 385 22.52 -20.06 -7.60
#